data_AF-A0A4Y1ZGK4-F1
#
_entry.id   AF-A0A4Y1ZGK4-F1
#
_cell.length_a   1.000
_cell.length_b   1.000
_cell.length_c   1.000
_cell.angle_alpha   90.00
_cell.angle_beta   90.00
_cell.angle_gamma   90.00
#
_symmetry.space_group_name_H-M   'P 1'
#
loop_
_entity.id
_entity.type
_entity.pdbx_description
1 polymer ?
#
loop_
_entity_poly.entity_id
_entity_poly.type
_entity_poly.pdbx_seq_one_letter_code
_entity_poly.pdbx_strand_id
1 'polypeptide(L)'
;MIDIHVHFDDPGRTQWEGFETGSAMLAAGGCTAFFDMPLNGIPSTVTKQAFEDKVALGEEKSCIDFALWGGLVPDHLDDLQDLFDCGAIGFKAFLSPSGNAEFKSVDDLSLLAGMRKIAKLGGILALHSESAPIVTFLQQEKLNQGRTGFDDYAESRPPLAEVEAVSRALLFAELTGCALHFVHISTVGAIQRIQAAKKAGLNVTLETCPHYLLYNHDDFKKLGVVGNARRRFAVKPNGSA
;
A
#
# COMPACT_ATOMS: atom_id res chain seq x y z
N MET A 1 -19.24 7.58 -0.16
CA MET A 1 -18.17 6.61 0.20
C MET A 1 -16.88 7.37 0.52
N ILE A 2 -16.01 6.83 1.38
CA ILE A 2 -14.65 7.38 1.61
C ILE A 2 -13.66 6.34 1.09
N ASP A 3 -12.88 6.68 0.06
CA ASP A 3 -11.83 5.81 -0.47
C ASP A 3 -10.48 6.16 0.15
N ILE A 4 -9.97 5.31 1.04
CA ILE A 4 -8.76 5.60 1.81
C ILE A 4 -7.46 5.28 1.06
N HIS A 5 -7.53 4.78 -0.17
CA HIS A 5 -6.36 4.29 -0.90
C HIS A 5 -6.43 4.58 -2.40
N VAL A 6 -6.23 5.85 -2.75
CA VAL A 6 -6.08 6.28 -4.15
C VAL A 6 -4.67 6.78 -4.44
N HIS A 7 -4.32 6.82 -5.72
CA HIS A 7 -3.06 7.36 -6.21
C HIS A 7 -3.41 8.29 -7.38
N PHE A 8 -3.44 9.59 -7.13
CA PHE A 8 -3.69 10.60 -8.17
C PHE A 8 -2.40 11.15 -8.78
N ASP A 9 -1.24 10.84 -8.18
CA ASP A 9 0.09 11.04 -8.75
C ASP A 9 0.48 12.49 -9.09
N ASP A 10 -0.28 13.48 -8.59
CA ASP A 10 0.01 14.92 -8.66
C ASP A 10 0.75 15.35 -7.38
N PRO A 11 1.82 16.18 -7.44
CA PRO A 11 2.49 16.74 -8.62
C PRO A 11 3.41 15.75 -9.35
N GLY A 12 3.87 16.15 -10.54
CA GLY A 12 5.03 15.57 -11.23
C GLY A 12 4.74 14.38 -12.14
N ARG A 13 3.74 13.55 -11.81
CA ARG A 13 3.19 12.53 -12.71
C ARG A 13 1.71 12.74 -12.98
N THR A 14 1.27 14.00 -12.97
CA THR A 14 -0.11 14.45 -13.17
C THR A 14 -0.78 13.81 -14.39
N GLN A 15 -0.03 13.54 -15.46
CA GLN A 15 -0.55 12.89 -16.67
C GLN A 15 -0.95 11.42 -16.49
N TRP A 16 -0.67 10.80 -15.34
CA TRP A 16 -1.16 9.45 -15.02
C TRP A 16 -2.63 9.48 -14.55
N GLU A 17 -3.01 10.50 -13.77
CA GLU A 17 -4.39 10.76 -13.36
C GLU A 17 -4.57 12.27 -13.06
N GLY A 18 -4.11 12.73 -11.89
CA GLY A 18 -4.25 14.11 -11.42
C GLY A 18 -5.50 14.34 -10.57
N PHE A 19 -5.46 15.34 -9.68
CA PHE A 19 -6.58 15.65 -8.77
C PHE A 19 -7.89 15.97 -9.50
N GLU A 20 -7.82 16.68 -10.63
CA GLU A 20 -9.01 17.12 -11.37
C GLU A 20 -9.81 15.92 -11.92
N THR A 21 -9.18 15.04 -12.69
CA THR A 21 -9.86 13.88 -13.28
C THR A 21 -10.10 12.78 -12.25
N GLY A 22 -9.15 12.55 -11.35
CA GLY A 22 -9.27 11.55 -10.28
C GLY A 22 -10.45 11.83 -9.35
N SER A 23 -10.57 13.07 -8.86
CA SER A 23 -11.69 13.46 -7.99
C SER A 23 -13.03 13.41 -8.72
N ALA A 24 -13.09 13.82 -9.99
CA ALA A 24 -14.30 13.76 -10.81
C ALA A 24 -14.75 12.30 -11.05
N MET A 25 -13.82 11.40 -11.32
CA MET A 25 -14.08 9.96 -11.42
C MET A 25 -14.65 9.41 -10.11
N LEU A 26 -14.03 9.74 -8.97
CA LEU A 26 -14.51 9.30 -7.66
C LEU A 26 -15.91 9.85 -7.37
N ALA A 27 -16.18 11.12 -7.66
CA ALA A 27 -17.49 11.74 -7.50
C ALA A 27 -18.55 11.03 -8.34
N ALA A 28 -18.24 10.71 -9.60
CA ALA A 28 -19.12 9.93 -10.49
C ALA A 28 -19.38 8.51 -9.96
N GLY A 29 -18.41 7.93 -9.24
CA GLY A 29 -18.54 6.64 -8.53
C GLY A 29 -19.29 6.71 -7.19
N GLY A 30 -19.73 7.90 -6.74
CA GLY A 30 -20.41 8.09 -5.45
C GLY A 30 -19.49 8.22 -4.23
N CYS A 31 -18.19 8.47 -4.45
CA CYS A 31 -17.29 8.92 -3.40
C CYS A 31 -17.55 10.38 -3.05
N THR A 32 -17.37 10.70 -1.78
CA THR A 32 -17.47 12.07 -1.26
C THR A 32 -16.18 12.52 -0.60
N ALA A 33 -15.28 11.59 -0.28
CA ALA A 33 -13.93 11.91 0.16
C ALA A 33 -12.93 10.81 -0.26
N PHE A 34 -11.65 11.16 -0.33
CA PHE A 34 -10.57 10.21 -0.57
C PHE A 34 -9.28 10.54 0.18
N PHE A 35 -8.43 9.54 0.41
CA PHE A 35 -7.09 9.73 0.94
C PHE A 35 -6.03 9.40 -0.11
N ASP A 36 -5.30 10.42 -0.57
CA ASP A 36 -4.26 10.25 -1.59
C ASP A 36 -2.96 9.72 -0.97
N MET A 37 -2.39 8.70 -1.62
CA MET A 37 -1.19 8.02 -1.17
C MET A 37 0.09 8.84 -1.44
N PRO A 38 1.17 8.65 -0.64
CA PRO A 38 2.31 9.57 -0.65
C PRO A 38 3.36 9.27 -1.74
N LEU A 39 3.13 8.28 -2.60
CA LEU A 39 4.06 7.85 -3.63
C LEU A 39 3.55 8.17 -5.04
N ASN A 40 4.38 7.85 -6.04
CA ASN A 40 4.22 8.12 -7.46
C ASN A 40 4.30 9.61 -7.84
N GLY A 41 3.67 10.49 -7.06
CA GLY A 41 3.89 11.92 -7.16
C GLY A 41 5.36 12.28 -6.93
N ILE A 42 5.81 13.33 -7.63
CA ILE A 42 7.18 13.86 -7.57
C ILE A 42 7.12 15.35 -7.19
N PRO A 43 7.69 15.75 -6.04
CA PRO A 43 8.27 14.88 -5.02
C PRO A 43 7.23 13.99 -4.34
N SER A 44 7.66 12.83 -3.82
CA SER A 44 6.82 12.01 -2.95
C SER A 44 6.55 12.75 -1.64
N THR A 45 5.40 12.48 -1.01
CA THR A 45 4.92 13.17 0.18
C THR A 45 5.62 12.67 1.44
N VAL A 46 6.93 12.89 1.52
CA VAL A 46 7.83 12.44 2.60
C VAL A 46 8.44 13.60 3.40
N THR A 47 8.23 14.84 2.96
CA THR A 47 8.64 16.06 3.66
C THR A 47 7.46 17.00 3.84
N LYS A 48 7.57 17.94 4.78
CA LYS A 48 6.58 19.00 4.98
C LYS A 48 6.28 19.79 3.71
N GLN A 49 7.31 20.24 2.98
CA GLN A 49 7.11 21.01 1.76
C GLN A 49 6.32 20.22 0.70
N ALA A 50 6.68 18.95 0.48
CA ALA A 50 5.97 18.10 -0.48
C ALA A 50 4.50 17.84 -0.07
N PHE A 51 4.22 17.83 1.24
CA PHE A 51 2.86 17.73 1.76
C PHE A 51 2.06 19.01 1.51
N GLU A 52 2.59 20.17 1.90
CA GLU A 52 1.94 21.47 1.70
C GLU A 52 1.69 21.78 0.22
N ASP A 53 2.66 21.48 -0.65
CA ASP A 53 2.50 21.64 -2.10
C ASP A 53 1.37 20.77 -2.65
N LYS A 54 1.26 19.52 -2.18
CA LYS A 54 0.19 18.60 -2.59
C LYS A 54 -1.17 19.04 -2.04
N VAL A 55 -1.24 19.57 -0.81
CA VAL A 55 -2.47 20.16 -0.25
C VAL A 55 -2.96 21.30 -1.13
N ALA A 56 -2.09 22.25 -1.48
CA ALA A 56 -2.46 23.39 -2.32
C ALA A 56 -3.04 22.95 -3.68
N LEU A 57 -2.44 21.94 -4.30
CA LEU A 57 -2.94 21.36 -5.56
C LEU A 57 -4.29 20.66 -5.40
N GLY A 58 -4.47 19.92 -4.30
CA GLY A 58 -5.75 19.28 -3.98
C GLY A 58 -6.86 20.32 -3.73
N GLU A 59 -6.57 21.39 -2.99
CA GLU A 59 -7.51 22.49 -2.74
C GLU A 59 -7.90 23.23 -4.02
N GLU A 60 -6.95 23.38 -4.96
CA GLU A 60 -7.20 24.05 -6.24
C GLU A 60 -8.06 23.18 -7.18
N LYS A 61 -7.80 21.87 -7.26
CA LYS A 61 -8.28 21.02 -8.36
C LYS A 61 -9.31 19.96 -7.97
N SER A 62 -9.37 19.55 -6.70
CA SER A 62 -10.26 18.47 -6.28
C SER A 62 -11.71 18.94 -6.21
N CYS A 63 -12.64 18.17 -6.80
CA CYS A 63 -14.08 18.45 -6.72
C CYS A 63 -14.80 17.78 -5.53
N ILE A 64 -14.10 16.98 -4.73
CA ILE A 64 -14.60 16.36 -3.49
C ILE A 64 -13.55 16.49 -2.36
N ASP A 65 -13.97 16.25 -1.12
CA ASP A 65 -13.09 16.35 0.05
C ASP A 65 -11.91 15.37 -0.05
N PHE A 66 -10.78 15.74 0.54
CA PHE A 66 -9.60 14.88 0.53
C PHE A 66 -8.79 14.97 1.82
N ALA A 67 -7.97 13.95 2.03
CA ALA A 67 -6.87 13.99 2.99
C ALA A 67 -5.64 13.31 2.39
N LEU A 68 -4.49 13.48 3.02
CA LEU A 68 -3.22 12.97 2.49
C LEU A 68 -2.55 12.02 3.48
N TRP A 69 -2.01 10.93 2.96
CA TRP A 69 -1.06 10.09 3.68
C TRP A 69 0.33 10.75 3.68
N GLY A 70 1.07 10.59 4.78
CA GLY A 70 2.51 10.84 4.83
C GLY A 70 3.31 9.59 4.43
N GLY A 71 4.49 9.76 3.85
CA GLY A 71 5.37 8.64 3.52
C GLY A 71 6.37 8.30 4.63
N LEU A 72 6.50 7.02 4.96
CA LEU A 72 7.62 6.50 5.74
C LEU A 72 8.62 5.84 4.80
N VAL A 73 9.79 6.46 4.65
CA VAL A 73 10.93 5.97 3.86
C VAL A 73 12.23 6.10 4.67
N PRO A 74 13.27 5.29 4.43
CA PRO A 74 14.49 5.25 5.25
C PRO A 74 15.21 6.60 5.45
N ASP A 75 15.17 7.48 4.45
CA ASP A 75 15.93 8.73 4.47
C ASP A 75 15.14 9.90 5.12
N HIS A 76 13.89 9.68 5.52
CA HIS A 76 12.96 10.72 6.01
C HIS A 76 12.26 10.35 7.32
N LEU A 77 12.96 9.63 8.22
CA LEU A 77 12.40 9.28 9.53
C LEU A 77 12.23 10.50 10.46
N ASP A 78 12.99 11.57 10.24
CA ASP A 78 12.93 12.78 11.05
C ASP A 78 11.80 13.72 10.61
N ASP A 79 11.34 13.61 9.36
CA ASP A 79 10.20 14.38 8.82
C ASP A 79 8.82 13.90 9.32
N LEU A 80 8.75 12.74 9.99
CA LEU A 80 7.46 12.16 10.41
C LEU A 80 6.67 13.06 11.37
N GLN A 81 7.36 13.77 12.28
CA GLN A 81 6.70 14.72 13.19
C GLN A 81 6.08 15.87 12.39
N ASP A 82 6.85 16.47 11.47
CA ASP A 82 6.39 17.60 10.69
C ASP A 82 5.19 17.21 9.80
N LEU A 83 5.23 16.03 9.17
CA LEU A 83 4.09 15.50 8.41
C LEU A 83 2.84 15.31 9.26
N PHE A 84 2.99 14.80 10.48
CA PHE A 84 1.88 14.66 11.42
C PHE A 84 1.30 16.01 11.82
N ASP A 85 2.17 16.99 12.12
CA ASP A 85 1.77 18.35 12.50
C ASP A 85 1.11 19.11 11.35
N CYS A 86 1.43 18.77 10.10
CA CYS A 86 0.75 19.28 8.90
C CYS A 86 -0.64 18.64 8.66
N GLY A 87 -1.02 17.62 9.43
CA GLY A 87 -2.33 16.97 9.33
C GLY A 87 -2.36 15.73 8.45
N ALA A 88 -1.22 15.06 8.20
CA ALA A 88 -1.23 13.74 7.58
C ALA A 88 -2.13 12.78 8.38
N ILE A 89 -3.05 12.08 7.72
CA ILE A 89 -4.01 11.20 8.41
C ILE A 89 -3.38 9.93 8.99
N GLY A 90 -2.12 9.68 8.62
CA GLY A 90 -1.37 8.48 8.90
C GLY A 90 -0.19 8.39 7.95
N PHE A 91 0.57 7.30 8.08
CA PHE A 91 1.77 7.07 7.27
C PHE A 91 1.62 5.84 6.41
N LYS A 92 2.29 5.79 5.26
CA LYS A 92 2.36 4.64 4.38
C LYS A 92 3.79 4.19 4.21
N ALA A 93 4.03 2.88 4.28
CA ALA A 93 5.32 2.28 3.90
C ALA A 93 5.15 1.06 2.99
N PHE A 94 6.26 0.65 2.39
CA PHE A 94 6.38 -0.52 1.54
C PHE A 94 7.43 -1.48 2.12
N LEU A 95 7.07 -2.76 2.27
CA LEU A 95 7.98 -3.82 2.71
C LEU A 95 8.71 -4.51 1.55
N SER A 96 8.33 -4.16 0.32
CA SER A 96 8.93 -4.59 -0.94
C SER A 96 9.10 -3.40 -1.87
N PRO A 97 9.99 -3.45 -2.88
CA PRO A 97 10.23 -2.33 -3.77
C PRO A 97 8.93 -1.74 -4.37
N SER A 98 8.72 -0.44 -4.16
CA SER A 98 7.53 0.30 -4.61
C SER A 98 7.49 0.48 -6.13
N GLY A 99 8.55 0.14 -6.86
CA GLY A 99 8.70 0.42 -8.29
C GLY A 99 9.10 1.86 -8.63
N ASN A 100 9.19 2.74 -7.62
CA ASN A 100 9.63 4.12 -7.76
C ASN A 100 10.89 4.37 -6.93
N ALA A 101 11.90 5.01 -7.53
CA ALA A 101 13.14 5.32 -6.82
C ALA A 101 12.94 6.40 -5.75
N GLU A 102 11.95 7.27 -5.95
CA GLU A 102 11.60 8.39 -5.07
C GLU A 102 10.91 7.93 -3.78
N PHE A 103 10.32 6.72 -3.79
CA PHE A 103 9.66 6.14 -2.63
C PHE A 103 10.29 4.79 -2.27
N LYS A 104 11.40 4.84 -1.54
CA LYS A 104 12.16 3.65 -1.15
C LYS A 104 11.37 2.77 -0.17
N SER A 105 11.39 1.46 -0.39
CA SER A 105 10.89 0.50 0.60
C SER A 105 11.74 0.56 1.87
N VAL A 106 11.11 0.35 3.02
CA VAL A 106 11.82 0.29 4.31
C VAL A 106 12.46 -1.07 4.51
N ASP A 107 13.63 -1.08 5.14
CA ASP A 107 14.18 -2.29 5.76
C ASP A 107 13.63 -2.47 7.18
N ASP A 108 13.99 -3.57 7.85
CA ASP A 108 13.46 -3.89 9.18
C ASP A 108 13.85 -2.84 10.23
N LEU A 109 15.06 -2.25 10.11
CA LEU A 109 15.53 -1.23 11.05
C LEU A 109 14.76 0.09 10.90
N SER A 110 14.58 0.55 9.66
CA SER A 110 13.81 1.75 9.34
C SER A 110 12.35 1.58 9.70
N LEU A 111 11.78 0.39 9.46
CA LEU A 111 10.41 0.08 9.84
C LEU A 111 10.23 0.14 11.36
N LEU A 112 11.09 -0.52 12.15
CA LEU A 112 11.02 -0.49 13.62
C LEU A 112 11.17 0.94 14.17
N ALA A 113 12.14 1.70 13.65
CA ALA A 113 12.37 3.08 14.08
C ALA A 113 11.18 3.99 13.73
N GLY A 114 10.66 3.89 12.50
CA GLY A 114 9.48 4.61 12.05
C GLY A 114 8.24 4.25 12.86
N MET A 115 7.98 2.96 13.11
CA MET A 115 6.86 2.50 13.93
C MET A 115 6.91 3.05 15.36
N ARG A 116 8.08 3.08 16.01
CA ARG A 116 8.23 3.71 17.34
C ARG A 116 7.91 5.20 17.32
N LYS A 117 8.33 5.93 16.28
CA LYS A 117 8.02 7.36 16.15
C LYS A 117 6.53 7.57 15.95
N ILE A 118 5.92 6.86 15.00
CA ILE A 118 4.48 6.94 14.70
C ILE A 118 3.63 6.60 15.93
N ALA A 119 4.02 5.58 16.71
CA ALA A 119 3.35 5.24 17.96
C ALA A 119 3.37 6.39 18.99
N LYS A 120 4.49 7.10 19.12
CA LYS A 120 4.60 8.28 20.01
C LYS A 120 3.73 9.45 19.57
N LEU A 121 3.50 9.59 18.26
CA LEU A 121 2.58 10.58 17.69
C LEU A 121 1.11 10.19 17.90
N GLY A 122 0.83 8.94 18.27
CA GLY A 122 -0.53 8.39 18.24
C GLY A 122 -1.06 8.16 16.82
N GLY A 123 -0.18 8.08 15.83
CA GLY A 123 -0.53 7.85 14.43
C GLY A 123 -0.74 6.38 14.06
N ILE A 124 -1.08 6.14 12.79
CA ILE A 124 -1.26 4.81 12.19
C ILE A 124 -0.31 4.63 11.00
N LEU A 125 0.21 3.42 10.82
CA LEU A 125 1.05 3.05 9.68
C LEU A 125 0.32 2.05 8.76
N ALA A 126 0.02 2.47 7.54
CA ALA A 126 -0.43 1.63 6.45
C ALA A 126 0.74 0.88 5.78
N LEU A 127 0.59 -0.41 5.50
CA LEU A 127 1.68 -1.26 4.99
C LEU A 127 1.31 -2.03 3.74
N HIS A 128 2.07 -1.79 2.65
CA HIS A 128 2.13 -2.75 1.55
C HIS A 128 2.98 -3.94 2.01
N SER A 129 2.30 -5.02 2.41
CA SER A 129 2.90 -6.14 3.11
C SER A 129 3.14 -7.32 2.18
N GLU A 130 4.28 -7.32 1.50
CA GLU A 130 4.75 -8.41 0.64
C GLU A 130 6.25 -8.63 0.90
N SER A 131 6.66 -9.89 1.01
CA SER A 131 8.03 -10.25 1.37
C SER A 131 9.00 -10.05 0.20
N ALA A 132 9.80 -8.98 0.23
CA ALA A 132 10.81 -8.73 -0.79
C ALA A 132 11.76 -9.92 -1.00
N PRO A 133 12.33 -10.57 0.04
CA PRO A 133 13.24 -11.69 -0.14
C PRO A 133 12.59 -12.89 -0.86
N ILE A 134 11.34 -13.24 -0.51
CA ILE A 134 10.63 -14.36 -1.14
C ILE A 134 10.34 -14.03 -2.61
N VAL A 135 9.86 -12.82 -2.89
CA VAL A 135 9.53 -12.39 -4.25
C VAL A 135 10.79 -12.35 -5.12
N THR A 136 11.87 -11.75 -4.64
CA THR A 136 13.14 -11.67 -5.38
C THR A 136 13.72 -13.06 -5.64
N PHE A 137 13.69 -13.96 -4.65
CA PHE A 137 14.17 -15.33 -4.80
C PHE A 137 13.42 -16.07 -5.91
N LEU A 138 12.09 -16.06 -5.86
CA LEU A 138 11.27 -16.78 -6.85
C LEU A 138 11.31 -16.10 -8.22
N GLN A 139 11.32 -14.77 -8.28
CA GLN A 139 11.46 -14.05 -9.54
C GLN A 139 12.78 -14.41 -10.25
N GLN A 140 13.90 -14.44 -9.53
CA GLN A 140 15.19 -14.80 -10.11
C GLN A 140 15.21 -16.27 -10.56
N GLU A 141 14.58 -17.18 -9.80
CA GLU A 141 14.43 -18.57 -10.19
C GLU A 141 13.70 -18.71 -11.53
N LYS A 142 12.57 -18.02 -11.73
CA LYS A 142 11.81 -18.04 -13.00
C LYS A 142 12.60 -17.44 -14.14
N LEU A 143 13.25 -16.29 -13.93
CA LEU A 143 14.08 -15.64 -14.94
C LEU A 143 15.24 -16.52 -15.40
N ASN A 144 15.91 -17.22 -14.49
CA ASN A 144 16.97 -18.18 -14.82
C ASN A 144 16.48 -19.37 -15.65
N GLN A 145 15.18 -19.69 -15.57
CA GLN A 145 14.52 -20.73 -16.37
C GLN A 145 13.91 -20.19 -17.68
N GLY A 146 14.08 -18.90 -17.99
CA GLY A 146 13.46 -18.26 -19.17
C GLY A 146 11.93 -18.12 -19.08
N ARG A 147 11.37 -18.19 -17.87
CA ARG A 147 9.92 -18.18 -17.60
C ARG A 147 9.45 -16.76 -17.25
N THR A 148 8.66 -16.16 -18.13
CA THR A 148 8.22 -14.74 -18.04
C THR A 148 6.73 -14.52 -18.28
N GLY A 149 5.93 -15.59 -18.31
CA GLY A 149 4.48 -15.53 -18.51
C GLY A 149 3.70 -15.06 -17.29
N PHE A 150 2.38 -14.89 -17.45
CA PHE A 150 1.48 -14.45 -16.36
C PHE A 150 1.44 -15.44 -15.19
N ASP A 151 1.50 -16.75 -15.46
CA ASP A 151 1.61 -17.78 -14.44
C ASP A 151 2.92 -17.64 -13.65
N ASP A 152 4.02 -17.36 -14.34
CA ASP A 152 5.34 -17.21 -13.73
C ASP A 152 5.40 -15.97 -12.83
N TYR A 153 4.77 -14.87 -13.27
CA TYR A 153 4.61 -13.67 -12.46
C TYR A 153 3.83 -13.96 -11.17
N ALA A 154 2.67 -14.61 -11.28
CA ALA A 154 1.86 -14.96 -10.11
C ALA A 154 2.56 -15.96 -9.17
N GLU A 155 3.31 -16.92 -9.72
CA GLU A 155 4.11 -17.87 -8.96
C GLU A 155 5.29 -17.20 -8.23
N SER A 156 5.86 -16.13 -8.79
CA SER A 156 6.91 -15.35 -8.12
C SER A 156 6.42 -14.58 -6.89
N ARG A 157 5.10 -14.44 -6.73
CA ARG A 157 4.43 -13.68 -5.65
C ARG A 157 3.41 -14.55 -4.92
N PRO A 158 3.86 -15.64 -4.28
CA PRO A 158 2.95 -16.62 -3.68
C PRO A 158 2.22 -16.02 -2.47
N PRO A 159 1.07 -16.57 -2.06
CA PRO A 159 0.35 -16.16 -0.85
C PRO A 159 1.24 -16.10 0.41
N LEU A 160 2.23 -16.98 0.49
CA LEU A 160 3.17 -16.99 1.62
C LEU A 160 4.01 -15.71 1.75
N ALA A 161 4.27 -15.00 0.64
CA ALA A 161 4.99 -13.72 0.67
C ALA A 161 4.18 -12.63 1.38
N GLU A 162 2.85 -12.63 1.24
CA GLU A 162 1.97 -11.74 2.02
C GLU A 162 1.93 -12.17 3.48
N VAL A 163 1.73 -13.45 3.75
CA VAL A 163 1.60 -13.98 5.12
C VAL A 163 2.86 -13.73 5.95
N GLU A 164 4.06 -13.91 5.37
CA GLU A 164 5.33 -13.62 6.03
C GLU A 164 5.42 -12.14 6.41
N ALA A 165 5.23 -11.24 5.43
CA ALA A 165 5.36 -9.80 5.64
C ALA A 165 4.36 -9.27 6.67
N VAL A 166 3.10 -9.74 6.62
CA VAL A 166 2.07 -9.42 7.62
C VAL A 166 2.49 -9.92 9.00
N SER A 167 2.95 -11.18 9.10
CA SER A 167 3.34 -11.76 10.39
C SER A 167 4.52 -11.02 11.02
N ARG A 168 5.53 -10.65 10.22
CA ARG A 168 6.67 -9.85 10.67
C ARG A 168 6.24 -8.47 11.15
N ALA A 169 5.41 -7.76 10.38
CA ALA A 169 4.90 -6.45 10.77
C ALA A 169 4.07 -6.48 12.06
N LEU A 170 3.27 -7.54 12.27
CA LEU A 170 2.51 -7.73 13.50
C LEU A 170 3.43 -7.90 14.73
N LEU A 171 4.53 -8.66 14.60
CA LEU A 171 5.52 -8.79 15.68
C LEU A 171 6.20 -7.44 15.98
N PHE A 172 6.48 -6.64 14.96
CA PHE A 172 7.03 -5.30 15.16
C PHE A 172 6.01 -4.35 15.81
N ALA A 173 4.73 -4.49 15.50
CA ALA A 173 3.67 -3.72 16.15
C ALA A 173 3.54 -4.06 17.64
N GLU A 174 3.64 -5.35 18.00
CA GLU A 174 3.67 -5.78 19.39
C GLU A 174 4.84 -5.16 20.16
N LEU A 175 6.03 -5.11 19.54
CA LEU A 175 7.23 -4.52 20.15
C LEU A 175 7.16 -2.99 20.28
N THR A 176 6.56 -2.30 19.32
CA THR A 176 6.61 -0.83 19.20
C THR A 176 5.36 -0.12 19.70
N GLY A 177 4.24 -0.84 19.83
CA GLY A 177 2.92 -0.27 20.13
C GLY A 177 2.29 0.48 18.96
N CYS A 178 2.87 0.43 17.76
CA CYS A 178 2.36 1.16 16.60
C CYS A 178 1.06 0.55 16.07
N ALA A 179 0.06 1.41 15.80
CA ALA A 179 -1.15 0.98 15.12
C ALA A 179 -0.87 0.70 13.64
N LEU A 180 -1.39 -0.41 13.11
CA LEU A 180 -1.18 -0.79 11.71
C LEU A 180 -2.48 -0.87 10.91
N HIS A 181 -2.40 -0.48 9.64
CA HIS A 181 -3.41 -0.76 8.63
C HIS A 181 -2.80 -1.59 7.50
N PHE A 182 -3.31 -2.79 7.26
CA PHE A 182 -2.82 -3.65 6.20
C PHE A 182 -3.59 -3.38 4.90
N VAL A 183 -2.92 -2.73 3.94
CA VAL A 183 -3.55 -2.40 2.66
C VAL A 183 -3.73 -3.63 1.78
N HIS A 184 -4.80 -3.59 0.97
CA HIS A 184 -5.10 -4.49 -0.14
C HIS A 184 -4.76 -5.97 0.12
N ILE A 185 -5.22 -6.56 1.23
CA ILE A 185 -4.95 -7.97 1.58
C ILE A 185 -5.68 -8.90 0.61
N SER A 186 -4.97 -9.89 0.05
CA SER A 186 -5.53 -10.84 -0.93
C SER A 186 -5.61 -12.28 -0.44
N THR A 187 -5.08 -12.61 0.74
CA THR A 187 -5.02 -14.00 1.24
C THR A 187 -5.79 -14.22 2.54
N VAL A 188 -6.47 -15.37 2.63
CA VAL A 188 -7.12 -15.83 3.86
C VAL A 188 -6.11 -16.00 5.00
N GLY A 189 -4.91 -16.48 4.69
CA GLY A 189 -3.84 -16.66 5.67
C GLY A 189 -3.46 -15.35 6.36
N ALA A 190 -3.31 -14.26 5.61
CA ALA A 190 -3.03 -12.95 6.20
C ALA A 190 -4.19 -12.42 7.03
N ILE A 191 -5.43 -12.56 6.55
CA ILE A 191 -6.64 -12.17 7.30
C ILE A 191 -6.67 -12.88 8.66
N GLN A 192 -6.41 -14.20 8.69
CA GLN A 192 -6.39 -14.97 9.94
C GLN A 192 -5.33 -14.47 10.92
N ARG A 193 -4.12 -14.11 10.45
CA ARG A 193 -3.06 -13.54 11.29
C ARG A 193 -3.47 -12.19 11.87
N ILE A 194 -4.01 -11.30 11.04
CA ILE A 194 -4.42 -9.95 11.46
C ILE A 194 -5.59 -10.04 12.45
N GLN A 195 -6.58 -10.90 12.20
CA GLN A 195 -7.70 -11.12 13.12
C GLN A 195 -7.25 -11.70 14.47
N ALA A 196 -6.29 -12.63 14.47
CA ALA A 196 -5.74 -13.18 15.70
C ALA A 196 -4.99 -12.10 16.50
N ALA A 197 -4.15 -11.29 15.85
CA ALA A 197 -3.45 -10.17 16.48
C ALA A 197 -4.43 -9.12 17.05
N LYS A 198 -5.49 -8.78 16.30
CA LYS A 198 -6.55 -7.87 16.77
C LYS A 198 -7.23 -8.41 18.03
N LYS A 199 -7.54 -9.72 18.07
CA LYS A 199 -8.12 -10.38 19.25
C LYS A 199 -7.15 -10.42 20.44
N ALA A 200 -5.84 -10.48 20.18
CA ALA A 200 -4.80 -10.40 21.20
C ALA A 200 -4.55 -8.97 21.72
N GLY A 201 -5.26 -7.96 21.20
CA GLY A 201 -5.23 -6.59 21.70
C GLY A 201 -4.39 -5.62 20.87
N LEU A 202 -3.77 -6.06 19.77
CA LEU A 202 -3.06 -5.14 18.88
C LEU A 202 -4.06 -4.24 18.13
N ASN A 203 -3.72 -2.95 18.01
CA ASN A 203 -4.49 -2.00 17.22
C ASN A 203 -4.18 -2.17 15.72
N VAL A 204 -4.87 -3.13 15.10
CA VAL A 204 -4.66 -3.46 13.69
C VAL A 204 -5.97 -3.53 12.91
N THR A 205 -5.90 -3.07 11.67
CA THR A 205 -7.00 -3.10 10.70
C THR A 205 -6.48 -3.60 9.34
N LEU A 206 -7.40 -3.98 8.45
CA LEU A 206 -7.06 -4.39 7.09
C LEU A 206 -8.14 -3.90 6.13
N GLU A 207 -7.78 -3.79 4.86
CA GLU A 207 -8.69 -3.61 3.73
C GLU A 207 -8.43 -4.68 2.66
N THR A 208 -9.35 -4.79 1.71
CA THR A 208 -9.14 -5.47 0.43
C THR A 208 -9.73 -4.61 -0.68
N CYS A 209 -9.44 -4.93 -1.94
CA CYS A 209 -9.90 -4.16 -3.09
C CYS A 209 -10.95 -4.94 -3.89
N PRO A 210 -11.89 -4.25 -4.57
CA PRO A 210 -12.95 -4.90 -5.34
C PRO A 210 -12.43 -5.92 -6.36
N HIS A 211 -11.29 -5.67 -7.00
CA HIS A 211 -10.72 -6.59 -7.97
C HIS A 211 -10.33 -7.95 -7.38
N TYR A 212 -9.91 -8.03 -6.10
CA TYR A 212 -9.64 -9.33 -5.45
C TYR A 212 -10.92 -10.11 -5.13
N LEU A 213 -12.08 -9.45 -5.15
CA LEU A 213 -13.39 -10.06 -4.91
C LEU A 213 -14.10 -10.43 -6.22
N LEU A 214 -13.86 -9.66 -7.28
CA LEU A 214 -14.51 -9.80 -8.58
C LEU A 214 -13.73 -10.69 -9.55
N TYR A 215 -12.39 -10.64 -9.50
CA TYR A 215 -11.52 -11.30 -10.46
C TYR A 215 -10.71 -12.41 -9.82
N ASN A 216 -10.41 -13.43 -10.62
CA ASN A 216 -9.50 -14.51 -10.26
C ASN A 216 -8.34 -14.59 -11.26
N HIS A 217 -7.46 -15.58 -11.03
CA HIS A 217 -6.28 -15.78 -11.86
C HIS A 217 -6.56 -16.00 -13.37
N ASP A 218 -7.70 -16.60 -13.72
CA ASP A 218 -8.06 -16.78 -15.13
C ASP A 218 -8.47 -15.45 -15.79
N ASP A 219 -9.09 -14.55 -15.03
CA ASP A 219 -9.44 -13.21 -15.51
C ASP A 219 -8.18 -12.37 -15.72
N PHE A 220 -7.18 -12.50 -14.83
CA PHE A 220 -5.87 -11.88 -15.03
C PHE A 220 -5.23 -12.29 -16.37
N LYS A 221 -5.27 -13.58 -16.73
CA LYS A 221 -4.75 -14.05 -18.01
C LYS A 221 -5.48 -13.45 -19.21
N LYS A 222 -6.78 -13.22 -19.10
CA LYS A 222 -7.60 -12.64 -20.17
C LYS A 222 -7.38 -11.13 -20.31
N LEU A 223 -7.29 -10.42 -19.19
CA LEU A 223 -7.10 -8.97 -19.14
C LEU A 223 -5.64 -8.57 -19.45
N GLY A 224 -4.70 -9.49 -19.30
CA GLY A 224 -3.28 -9.26 -19.53
C GLY A 224 -2.71 -8.22 -18.56
N VAL A 225 -1.86 -7.31 -19.07
CA VAL A 225 -1.16 -6.31 -18.24
C VAL A 225 -2.12 -5.38 -17.49
N VAL A 226 -3.30 -5.09 -18.05
CA VAL A 226 -4.33 -4.26 -17.39
C VAL A 226 -4.91 -4.95 -16.15
N GLY A 227 -4.94 -6.29 -16.14
CA GLY A 227 -5.36 -7.06 -14.98
C GLY A 227 -4.27 -7.22 -13.92
N ASN A 228 -3.07 -6.67 -14.09
CA ASN A 228 -1.97 -6.88 -13.17
C ASN A 228 -2.14 -6.05 -11.89
N ALA A 229 -2.48 -6.72 -10.79
CA ALA A 229 -2.32 -6.21 -9.44
C ALA A 229 -1.03 -6.81 -8.85
N ARG A 230 -0.24 -6.00 -8.12
CA ARG A 230 1.03 -6.46 -7.52
C ARG A 230 0.88 -7.69 -6.62
N ARG A 231 -0.31 -7.97 -6.09
CA ARG A 231 -0.59 -9.23 -5.42
C ARG A 231 -1.35 -10.18 -6.31
N ARG A 232 -1.08 -11.47 -6.11
CA ARG A 232 -1.77 -12.56 -6.78
C ARG A 232 -3.27 -12.56 -6.44
N PHE A 233 -4.11 -12.71 -7.46
CA PHE A 233 -5.53 -13.04 -7.32
C PHE A 233 -5.74 -14.46 -6.80
N ALA A 234 -6.82 -14.69 -6.07
CA ALA A 234 -7.20 -16.04 -5.68
C ALA A 234 -7.35 -16.94 -6.91
N VAL A 235 -6.86 -18.18 -6.81
CA VAL A 235 -7.16 -19.24 -7.79
C VAL A 235 -8.46 -19.88 -7.35
N LYS A 236 -9.41 -20.09 -8.27
CA LYS A 236 -10.63 -20.85 -7.95
C LYS A 236 -10.21 -22.22 -7.38
N PRO A 237 -10.86 -22.69 -6.30
CA PRO A 237 -10.73 -24.09 -5.92
C PRO A 237 -11.11 -24.94 -7.15
N ASN A 238 -10.29 -25.93 -7.50
CA ASN A 238 -10.65 -26.89 -8.54
C ASN A 238 -11.92 -27.64 -8.10
N GLY A 239 -13.08 -27.24 -8.63
CA GLY A 239 -14.35 -27.97 -8.59
C GLY A 239 -15.15 -27.90 -7.28
N SER A 240 -16.30 -27.23 -7.33
CA SER A 240 -17.64 -27.86 -7.20
C SER A 240 -18.73 -26.78 -7.12
N ALA A 241 -19.47 -26.65 -8.22
CA ALA A 241 -20.90 -26.38 -8.24
C ALA A 241 -21.48 -27.31 -9.32
#